data_AF-A0A9X0QYG6-F1
#
_entry.id   AF-A0A9X0QYG6-F1
#
_cell.length_a   1.000
_cell.length_b   1.000
_cell.length_c   1.000
_cell.angle_alpha   90.00
_cell.angle_beta   90.00
_cell.angle_gamma   90.00
#
_symmetry.space_group_name_H-M   'P 1'
#
loop_
_entity.id
_entity.type
_entity.pdbx_description
1 polymer ?
#
loop_
_entity_poly.entity_id
_entity_poly.type
_entity_poly.pdbx_seq_one_letter_code
_entity_poly.pdbx_strand_id
1 'polypeptide(L)'
;MSVVYKPVLGWHFGRAVYCDPTTGQPIIHPLPGAVQAPEPAPVAPLPPAAQAALDANPDLSREEAARVLSVTAATLADWASKKRGPPYTDLGQAVRYPFRDLMEWKAAHLKNTAVAPEPVPVKRGRGRPRQQPA
;
A
#
# COMPACT_ATOMS: atom_id res chain seq x y z
N MET A 1 15.19 -57.24 21.34
CA MET A 1 16.08 -56.05 21.32
C MET A 1 15.38 -54.97 20.51
N SER A 2 14.69 -54.03 21.15
CA SER A 2 14.06 -52.92 20.44
C SER A 2 15.07 -51.81 20.25
N VAL A 3 15.53 -51.63 19.01
CA VAL A 3 16.39 -50.53 18.62
C VAL A 3 15.56 -49.25 18.69
N VAL A 4 15.80 -48.42 19.71
CA VAL A 4 15.22 -47.08 19.80
C VAL A 4 16.00 -46.19 18.83
N TYR A 5 15.50 -46.06 17.60
CA TYR A 5 16.12 -45.18 16.61
C TYR A 5 15.48 -43.79 16.68
N LYS A 6 16.33 -42.76 16.77
CA LYS A 6 15.91 -41.35 16.78
C LYS A 6 15.52 -40.94 15.36
N PRO A 7 14.26 -40.53 15.10
CA PRO A 7 13.88 -40.09 13.79
C PRO A 7 14.64 -38.79 13.44
N VAL A 8 15.43 -38.80 12.36
CA VAL A 8 16.09 -37.61 11.84
C VAL A 8 15.07 -36.84 11.01
N LEU A 9 14.53 -35.77 11.60
CA LEU A 9 13.60 -34.89 10.93
C LEU A 9 14.38 -33.99 9.95
N GLY A 10 14.26 -34.29 8.65
CA GLY A 10 14.90 -33.52 7.60
C GLY A 10 13.94 -32.47 7.02
N TRP A 11 14.48 -31.30 6.68
CA TRP A 11 13.75 -30.26 5.95
C TRP A 11 14.31 -30.16 4.54
N HIS A 12 13.49 -30.48 3.53
CA HIS A 12 13.84 -30.33 2.12
C HIS A 12 12.71 -29.59 1.39
N PHE A 13 13.04 -28.51 0.67
CA PHE A 13 12.09 -27.74 -0.16
C PHE A 13 10.75 -27.40 0.52
N GLY A 14 10.81 -26.92 1.77
CA GLY A 14 9.61 -26.50 2.51
C GLY A 14 8.70 -27.63 2.98
N ARG A 15 9.16 -28.89 2.93
CA ARG A 15 8.44 -30.06 3.43
C ARG A 15 9.27 -30.82 4.46
N ALA A 16 8.61 -31.29 5.51
CA ALA A 16 9.19 -32.24 6.44
C ALA A 16 9.29 -33.60 5.73
N VAL A 17 10.49 -34.17 5.70
CA VAL A 17 10.77 -35.47 5.10
C VAL A 17 11.27 -36.39 6.20
N TYR A 18 10.72 -37.61 6.26
CA TYR A 18 11.15 -38.64 7.18
C TYR A 18 11.60 -39.89 6.41
N CYS A 19 12.65 -40.57 6.87
CA CYS A 19 13.15 -41.78 6.24
C CYS A 19 12.40 -43.01 6.77
N ASP A 20 11.86 -43.82 5.87
CA ASP A 20 11.22 -45.10 6.22
C ASP A 20 12.24 -46.05 6.87
N PRO A 21 11.96 -46.63 8.05
CA PRO A 21 12.85 -47.59 8.70
C PRO A 21 12.97 -48.94 7.96
N THR A 22 12.08 -49.26 7.01
CA THR A 22 12.04 -50.55 6.30
C THR A 22 12.75 -50.49 4.96
N THR A 23 12.63 -49.37 4.26
CA THR A 23 13.14 -49.20 2.88
C THR A 23 14.30 -48.20 2.78
N GLY A 24 14.60 -47.45 3.85
CA GLY A 24 15.64 -46.41 3.86
C GLY A 24 15.38 -45.23 2.93
N GLN A 25 14.21 -45.21 2.28
CA GLN A 25 13.83 -44.18 1.33
C GLN A 25 13.13 -43.01 2.05
N PRO A 26 13.34 -41.77 1.59
CA PRO A 26 12.61 -40.63 2.10
C PRO A 26 11.12 -40.76 1.74
N ILE A 27 10.27 -40.99 2.74
CA ILE A 27 8.83 -40.91 2.57
C ILE A 27 8.43 -39.46 2.79
N ILE A 28 7.97 -38.85 1.70
CA ILE A 28 7.19 -37.62 1.76
C ILE A 28 5.76 -38.09 2.07
N HIS A 29 5.36 -38.05 3.33
CA HIS A 29 3.95 -38.29 3.64
C HIS A 29 3.13 -37.18 2.96
N PRO A 30 2.18 -37.51 2.06
CA PRO A 30 1.18 -36.53 1.67
C PRO A 30 0.43 -36.17 2.95
N LEU A 31 0.48 -34.90 3.37
CA LEU A 31 -0.35 -34.41 4.46
C LEU A 31 -1.81 -34.85 4.17
N PRO A 32 -2.40 -35.76 4.97
CA PRO A 32 -3.77 -36.18 4.75
C PRO A 32 -4.65 -34.96 5.03
N GLY A 33 -5.29 -34.47 3.97
CA GLY A 33 -6.01 -33.21 4.02
C GLY A 33 -5.04 -32.03 3.96
N ALA A 34 -4.85 -31.50 2.75
CA ALA A 34 -5.02 -30.07 2.62
C ALA A 34 -6.39 -29.78 3.24
N VAL A 35 -6.40 -29.45 4.52
CA VAL A 35 -7.51 -28.73 5.13
C VAL A 35 -7.56 -27.51 4.23
N GLN A 36 -8.52 -27.49 3.29
CA GLN A 36 -8.93 -26.26 2.66
C GLN A 36 -9.04 -25.32 3.84
N ALA A 37 -8.17 -24.30 3.89
CA ALA A 37 -8.38 -23.17 4.77
C ALA A 37 -9.88 -22.86 4.64
N PRO A 38 -10.65 -22.91 5.75
CA PRO A 38 -12.10 -22.86 5.67
C PRO A 38 -12.43 -21.74 4.69
N GLU A 39 -13.08 -22.13 3.58
CA GLU A 39 -13.52 -21.19 2.55
C GLU A 39 -14.07 -20.00 3.32
N PRO A 40 -13.53 -18.77 3.10
CA PRO A 40 -13.76 -17.66 4.00
C PRO A 40 -15.26 -17.56 4.16
N ALA A 41 -15.75 -17.89 5.37
CA ALA A 41 -17.17 -17.76 5.68
C ALA A 41 -17.60 -16.39 5.17
N PRO A 42 -18.77 -16.25 4.52
CA PRO A 42 -19.19 -14.97 3.98
C PRO A 42 -19.06 -13.95 5.10
N VAL A 43 -18.02 -13.12 4.99
CA VAL A 43 -17.74 -12.07 5.96
C VAL A 43 -19.03 -11.31 5.98
N ALA A 44 -19.77 -11.37 7.10
CA ALA A 44 -21.09 -10.77 7.17
C ALA A 44 -20.96 -9.37 6.57
N PRO A 45 -21.70 -9.05 5.49
CA PRO A 45 -21.50 -7.78 4.84
C PRO A 45 -21.64 -6.74 5.93
N LEU A 46 -20.61 -5.90 6.06
CA LEU A 46 -20.61 -4.81 7.03
C LEU A 46 -21.99 -4.15 7.00
N PRO A 47 -22.58 -3.81 8.15
CA PRO A 47 -23.91 -3.24 8.18
C PRO A 47 -23.97 -2.11 7.15
N PRO A 48 -24.98 -2.05 6.27
CA PRO A 48 -25.01 -1.10 5.15
C PRO A 48 -24.74 0.35 5.56
N ALA A 49 -25.11 0.71 6.81
CA ALA A 49 -24.82 2.00 7.42
C ALA A 49 -23.31 2.29 7.58
N ALA A 50 -22.51 1.28 7.97
CA ALA A 50 -21.06 1.43 8.08
C ALA A 50 -20.41 1.53 6.69
N GLN A 51 -20.89 0.75 5.72
CA GLN A 51 -20.41 0.83 4.34
C GLN A 51 -20.69 2.20 3.73
N ALA A 52 -21.91 2.72 3.89
CA ALA A 52 -22.29 4.05 3.42
C ALA A 52 -21.46 5.16 4.07
N ALA A 53 -21.07 5.02 5.34
CA ALA A 53 -20.19 5.98 6.02
C ALA A 53 -18.78 6.01 5.42
N LEU A 54 -18.23 4.83 5.09
CA LEU A 54 -16.94 4.71 4.39
C LEU A 54 -17.00 5.30 2.97
N ASP A 55 -18.09 5.03 2.24
CA ASP A 55 -18.28 5.54 0.87
C ASP A 55 -18.49 7.06 0.84
N ALA A 56 -19.10 7.63 1.88
CA ALA A 56 -19.32 9.08 1.99
C ALA A 56 -18.02 9.87 2.22
N ASN A 57 -17.03 9.28 2.90
CA ASN A 57 -15.75 9.91 3.20
C ASN A 57 -14.59 8.92 3.01
N PRO A 58 -14.23 8.61 1.76
CA PRO A 58 -13.17 7.64 1.50
C PRO A 58 -11.82 8.20 1.95
N ASP A 59 -11.05 7.34 2.62
CA ASP A 59 -9.66 7.60 3.00
C ASP A 59 -8.74 7.45 1.77
N LEU A 60 -8.38 8.58 1.18
CA LEU A 60 -7.57 8.60 -0.03
C LEU A 60 -6.11 8.29 0.27
N SER A 61 -5.48 7.53 -0.62
CA SER A 61 -4.03 7.40 -0.67
C SER A 61 -3.36 8.74 -1.02
N ARG A 62 -2.06 8.86 -0.74
CA ARG A 62 -1.26 10.03 -1.12
C ARG A 62 -1.33 10.35 -2.62
N GLU A 63 -1.42 9.33 -3.46
CA GLU A 63 -1.50 9.49 -4.92
C GLU A 63 -2.86 10.04 -5.36
N GLU A 64 -3.94 9.53 -4.77
CA GLU A 64 -5.29 10.02 -5.04
C GLU A 64 -5.49 11.45 -4.53
N ALA A 65 -5.04 11.72 -3.29
CA ALA A 65 -5.06 13.06 -2.72
C ALA A 65 -4.28 14.08 -3.59
N ALA A 66 -3.14 13.65 -4.14
CA ALA A 66 -2.33 14.47 -5.05
C ALA A 66 -3.11 14.84 -6.32
N ARG A 67 -3.86 13.89 -6.90
CA ARG A 67 -4.73 14.15 -8.07
C ARG A 67 -5.83 15.16 -7.75
N VAL A 68 -6.49 15.01 -6.60
CA VAL A 68 -7.58 15.89 -6.14
C VAL A 68 -7.10 17.34 -5.96
N LEU A 69 -5.89 17.51 -5.42
CA LEU A 69 -5.27 18.82 -5.20
C LEU A 69 -4.47 19.32 -6.42
N SER A 70 -4.33 18.51 -7.47
CA SER A 70 -3.50 18.79 -8.65
C SER A 70 -2.04 19.12 -8.31
N VAL A 71 -1.47 18.42 -7.33
CA VAL A 71 -0.06 18.50 -6.93
C VAL A 71 0.62 17.14 -7.14
N THR A 72 1.94 17.08 -6.95
CA THR A 72 2.65 15.79 -7.02
C THR A 72 2.56 15.05 -5.68
N ALA A 73 2.57 13.70 -5.72
CA ALA A 73 2.62 12.89 -4.49
C ALA A 73 3.88 13.18 -3.66
N ALA A 74 4.99 13.54 -4.32
CA ALA A 74 6.22 13.98 -3.66
C ALA A 74 6.03 15.29 -2.88
N THR A 75 5.28 16.24 -3.44
CA THR A 75 4.90 17.48 -2.72
C THR A 75 4.08 17.17 -1.48
N LEU A 76 3.09 16.26 -1.57
CA LEU A 76 2.32 15.85 -0.40
C LEU A 76 3.16 15.11 0.65
N ALA A 77 4.14 14.31 0.23
CA ALA A 77 5.07 13.65 1.15
C ALA A 77 5.96 14.66 1.89
N ASP A 78 6.47 15.67 1.17
CA ASP A 78 7.26 16.77 1.75
C ASP A 78 6.43 17.60 2.73
N TRP A 79 5.18 17.89 2.37
CA TRP A 79 4.22 18.59 3.24
C TRP A 79 3.92 17.83 4.52
N ALA A 80 3.60 16.53 4.42
CA ALA A 80 3.39 15.67 5.58
C ALA A 80 4.62 15.63 6.50
N SER A 81 5.83 15.47 5.92
CA SER A 81 7.09 15.46 6.67
C SER A 81 7.35 16.79 7.39
N LYS A 82 6.98 17.91 6.77
CA LYS A 82 7.10 19.26 7.33
C LYS A 82 5.93 19.65 8.23
N LYS A 83 4.96 18.76 8.45
CA LYS A 83 3.71 19.02 9.19
C LYS A 83 2.97 20.25 8.66
N ARG A 84 2.96 20.42 7.34
CA ARG A 84 2.27 21.49 6.62
C ARG A 84 1.27 20.87 5.66
N GLY A 85 0.22 21.61 5.30
CA GLY A 85 -0.76 21.18 4.30
C GLY A 85 -2.02 20.54 4.92
N PRO A 86 -2.73 19.71 4.15
CA PRO A 86 -4.01 19.13 4.56
C PRO A 86 -3.87 18.20 5.77
N PRO A 87 -4.93 18.06 6.60
CA PRO A 87 -4.98 17.04 7.64
C PRO A 87 -4.78 15.64 7.04
N TYR A 88 -4.09 14.77 7.78
CA TYR A 88 -3.86 13.39 7.38
C TYR A 88 -3.88 12.46 8.59
N THR A 89 -4.22 11.21 8.34
CA THR A 89 -4.16 10.11 9.31
C THR A 89 -2.90 9.31 9.06
N ASP A 90 -2.05 9.21 10.08
CA ASP A 90 -0.85 8.37 10.04
C ASP A 90 -1.16 6.97 10.56
N LEU A 91 -0.99 5.96 9.71
CA LEU A 91 -1.16 4.55 10.03
C LEU A 91 0.20 3.82 10.05
N GLY A 92 1.29 4.56 10.33
CA GLY A 92 2.66 4.05 10.44
C GLY A 92 3.31 3.83 9.08
N GLN A 93 2.93 2.78 8.36
CA GLN A 93 3.47 2.50 7.02
C GLN A 93 2.75 3.30 5.93
N ALA A 94 1.49 3.67 6.17
CA ALA A 94 0.64 4.35 5.21
C ALA A 94 0.08 5.66 5.78
N VAL A 95 0.04 6.69 4.93
CA VAL A 95 -0.63 7.96 5.25
C VAL A 95 -1.89 8.06 4.41
N ARG A 96 -3.02 8.32 5.07
CA ARG A 96 -4.34 8.46 4.44
C ARG A 96 -4.86 9.87 4.62
N TYR A 97 -5.57 10.35 3.61
CA TYR A 97 -6.17 11.67 3.59
C TYR A 97 -7.69 11.53 3.48
N PRO A 98 -8.45 11.92 4.52
CA PRO A 98 -9.90 11.94 4.43
C PRO A 98 -10.34 12.90 3.32
N PHE A 99 -11.22 12.44 2.43
CA PHE A 99 -11.67 13.24 1.29
C PHE A 99 -12.27 14.59 1.71
N ARG A 100 -13.08 14.59 2.78
CA ARG A 100 -13.69 15.80 3.33
C ARG A 100 -12.66 16.84 3.77
N ASP A 101 -11.67 16.42 4.54
CA ASP A 101 -10.63 17.31 5.06
C ASP A 101 -9.79 17.91 3.93
N LEU A 102 -9.52 17.15 2.87
CA LEU A 102 -8.86 17.65 1.67
C LEU A 102 -9.68 18.75 0.98
N MET A 103 -11.00 18.57 0.88
CA MET A 103 -11.89 19.58 0.28
C MET A 103 -11.99 20.83 1.15
N GLU A 104 -12.14 20.68 2.46
CA GLU A 104 -12.16 21.80 3.40
C GLU A 104 -10.84 22.58 3.34
N TRP A 105 -9.71 21.89 3.31
CA TRP A 105 -8.39 22.53 3.16
C TRP A 105 -8.26 23.27 1.82
N LYS A 106 -8.69 22.65 0.72
CA LYS A 106 -8.67 23.25 -0.63
C LYS A 106 -9.53 24.51 -0.67
N ALA A 107 -10.72 24.47 -0.07
CA ALA A 107 -11.61 25.62 0.02
C ALA A 107 -10.97 26.76 0.84
N ALA A 108 -10.35 26.45 1.97
CA ALA A 108 -9.65 27.45 2.79
C ALA A 108 -8.45 28.09 2.07
N HIS A 109 -7.80 27.36 1.15
CA HIS A 109 -6.63 27.83 0.39
C HIS A 109 -6.99 28.37 -1.00
N LEU A 110 -8.29 28.40 -1.35
CA LEU A 110 -8.76 28.99 -2.60
C LEU A 110 -8.59 30.51 -2.53
N LYS A 111 -7.45 30.99 -2.99
CA LYS A 111 -7.25 32.41 -3.25
C LYS A 111 -8.12 32.74 -4.45
N ASN A 112 -9.15 33.58 -4.25
CA ASN A 112 -9.99 34.08 -5.32
C ASN A 112 -9.16 34.99 -6.24
N THR A 113 -8.39 34.36 -7.12
CA THR A 113 -7.67 35.03 -8.19
C THR A 113 -8.69 35.18 -9.32
N ALA A 114 -9.59 36.16 -9.19
CA ALA A 114 -10.39 36.66 -10.31
C ALA A 114 -9.43 37.32 -11.31
N VAL A 115 -8.75 36.50 -12.12
CA VAL A 115 -7.86 36.97 -13.18
C VAL A 115 -8.28 36.27 -14.47
N ALA A 116 -8.68 37.10 -15.42
CA ALA A 116 -9.01 36.78 -16.80
C ALA A 116 -7.95 35.86 -17.44
N PRO A 117 -8.33 35.03 -18.43
CA PRO A 117 -7.44 34.04 -19.02
C PRO A 117 -6.30 34.71 -19.82
N GLU A 118 -5.20 35.01 -19.15
CA GLU A 118 -3.92 35.36 -19.76
C GLU A 118 -3.23 34.08 -20.25
N PRO A 119 -2.71 34.03 -21.50
CA PRO A 119 -2.12 32.84 -22.08
C PRO A 119 -0.83 32.43 -21.37
N VAL A 120 -0.77 31.16 -20.97
CA VAL A 120 0.33 30.52 -20.24
C VAL A 120 1.71 30.67 -20.93
N PRO A 121 2.76 31.17 -20.23
CA PRO A 121 4.12 31.12 -20.75
C PRO A 121 4.67 29.68 -20.65
N VAL A 122 4.91 29.06 -21.80
CA VAL A 122 5.55 27.75 -21.92
C VAL A 122 6.94 27.80 -21.28
N LYS A 123 7.20 26.97 -20.27
CA LYS A 123 8.52 26.77 -19.67
C LYS A 123 9.53 26.33 -20.73
N ARG A 124 10.42 27.23 -21.14
CA ARG A 124 11.62 26.86 -21.90
C ARG A 124 12.50 26.01 -20.98
N GLY A 125 12.86 24.82 -21.44
CA GLY A 125 13.64 23.84 -20.68
C GLY A 125 14.94 24.44 -20.14
N ARG A 126 15.41 23.94 -18.99
CA ARG A 126 16.74 24.25 -18.45
C ARG A 126 17.82 23.61 -19.32
N GLY A 127 18.07 24.19 -20.50
CA GLY A 127 19.29 23.94 -21.26
C GLY A 127 20.42 24.77 -20.65
N ARG A 128 21.40 24.11 -20.04
CA ARG A 128 22.65 24.75 -19.61
C ARG A 128 23.40 25.18 -20.88
N PRO A 129 23.78 26.45 -21.07
CA PRO A 129 24.54 26.83 -22.26
C PRO A 129 25.88 26.08 -22.28
N ARG A 130 26.18 25.42 -23.40
CA ARG A 130 27.47 24.77 -23.65
C ARG A 130 28.49 25.88 -23.91
N GLN A 131 29.34 26.16 -22.92
CA GLN A 131 30.51 27.02 -23.10
C GLN A 131 31.38 26.41 -24.21
N GLN A 132 31.60 27.13 -25.30
CA GLN A 132 32.58 26.76 -26.33
C GLN A 132 33.97 27.24 -25.87
N PRO A 133 35.02 26.40 -25.94
CA PRO A 133 36.40 26.86 -25.71
C PRO A 133 36.90 27.69 -26.90
N ALA A 134 37.77 28.66 -26.58
CA ALA A 134 38.41 29.61 -27.49
C ALA A 134 39.48 28.97 -28.39
#